data_AF-A0A969NXS4-F1
#
_entry.id   AF-A0A969NXS4-F1
#
_cell.length_a   1.000
_cell.length_b   1.000
_cell.length_c   1.000
_cell.angle_alpha   90.00
_cell.angle_beta   90.00
_cell.angle_gamma   90.00
#
_symmetry.space_group_name_H-M   'P 1'
#
loop_
_entity.id
_entity.type
_entity.pdbx_description
1 polymer ?
#
loop_
_entity_poly.entity_id
_entity_poly.type
_entity_poly.pdbx_seq_one_letter_code
_entity_poly.pdbx_strand_id
1 'polypeptide(L)'
;MLRDIKPVGVDQDLQEIELTFGDTKTGEENKLLVSGINLKDLPKLPVGKYPDGLYMPIGIGVPPFSQSYEQLESNHPDQSPYFSVFLDSEGRWIDHNRLAVAGVAMHLDAKKPDLVHLYLLSYERSTLIAHFQINL
;
A
#
# COMPACT_ATOMS: atom_id res chain seq x y z
N MET A 1 -6.95 -9.33 -4.58
CA MET A 1 -8.21 -8.82 -5.18
C MET A 1 -8.11 -7.31 -5.28
N LEU A 2 -8.59 -6.72 -6.37
CA LEU A 2 -8.72 -5.27 -6.55
C LEU A 2 -10.21 -4.92 -6.53
N ARG A 3 -10.60 -3.86 -5.80
CA ARG A 3 -11.98 -3.37 -5.78
C ARG A 3 -12.03 -1.84 -5.73
N ASP A 4 -13.06 -1.27 -6.36
CA ASP A 4 -13.41 0.13 -6.16
C ASP A 4 -14.10 0.33 -4.81
N ILE A 5 -13.81 1.45 -4.18
CA ILE A 5 -14.36 1.86 -2.89
C ILE A 5 -14.76 3.33 -2.95
N LYS A 6 -15.68 3.71 -2.06
CA LYS A 6 -16.07 5.11 -1.85
C LYS A 6 -15.71 5.51 -0.41
N PRO A 7 -14.51 6.07 -0.17
CA PRO A 7 -14.11 6.49 1.16
C PRO A 7 -15.04 7.59 1.69
N VAL A 8 -15.27 7.59 3.01
CA VAL A 8 -16.04 8.66 3.65
C VAL A 8 -15.25 9.97 3.57
N GLY A 9 -15.93 11.06 3.19
CA GLY A 9 -15.29 12.38 3.09
C GLY A 9 -14.48 12.60 1.81
N VAL A 10 -14.55 11.67 0.85
CA VAL A 10 -13.89 11.80 -0.45
C VAL A 10 -14.93 11.68 -1.57
N ASP A 11 -14.94 12.64 -2.49
CA ASP A 11 -15.93 12.71 -3.58
C ASP A 11 -15.63 11.71 -4.72
N GLN A 12 -14.37 11.29 -4.85
CA GLN A 12 -13.91 10.37 -5.89
C GLN A 12 -13.93 8.91 -5.41
N ASP A 13 -14.30 8.01 -6.32
CA ASP A 13 -14.11 6.58 -6.11
C ASP A 13 -12.61 6.25 -6.18
N LEU A 14 -12.13 5.52 -5.18
CA LEU A 14 -10.75 5.09 -5.04
C LEU A 14 -10.65 3.57 -5.10
N GLN A 15 -9.44 3.02 -5.06
CA GLN A 15 -9.19 1.60 -5.12
C GLN A 15 -8.64 1.05 -3.81
N GLU A 16 -8.95 -0.23 -3.59
CA GLU A 16 -8.40 -1.05 -2.52
C GLU A 16 -7.85 -2.37 -3.08
N ILE A 17 -6.61 -2.66 -2.68
CA ILE A 17 -5.90 -3.90 -2.97
C ILE A 17 -5.93 -4.77 -1.73
N GLU A 18 -6.48 -5.97 -1.85
CA GLU A 18 -6.43 -7.03 -0.83
C GLU A 18 -5.44 -8.11 -1.28
N LEU A 19 -4.38 -8.32 -0.49
CA LEU A 19 -3.46 -9.45 -0.65
C LEU A 19 -3.74 -10.48 0.44
N THR A 20 -3.86 -11.74 0.07
CA THR A 20 -4.11 -12.85 0.98
C THR A 20 -2.84 -13.67 1.17
N PHE A 21 -2.50 -14.00 2.41
CA PHE A 21 -1.31 -14.76 2.79
C PHE A 21 -1.68 -15.91 3.71
N GLY A 22 -1.10 -17.09 3.48
CA GLY A 22 -1.18 -18.20 4.43
C GLY A 22 -0.01 -18.15 5.42
N ASP A 23 -0.30 -18.25 6.71
CA ASP A 23 0.73 -18.51 7.72
C ASP A 23 1.31 -19.92 7.49
N THR A 24 2.61 -19.99 7.20
CA THR A 24 3.30 -21.26 6.89
C THR A 24 3.37 -22.25 8.05
N LYS A 25 3.12 -21.82 9.29
CA LYS A 25 3.14 -22.63 10.51
C LYS A 25 1.75 -23.08 10.92
N THR A 26 0.76 -22.20 10.87
CA THR A 26 -0.60 -22.49 11.35
C THR A 26 -1.58 -22.82 10.22
N GLY A 27 -1.26 -22.42 8.98
CA GLY A 27 -2.18 -22.48 7.85
C GLY A 27 -3.25 -21.39 7.87
N GLU A 28 -3.20 -20.45 8.83
CA GLU A 28 -4.17 -19.36 8.94
C GLU A 28 -4.11 -18.44 7.73
N GLU A 29 -5.28 -18.07 7.20
CA GLU A 29 -5.40 -17.08 6.14
C GLU A 29 -5.46 -15.67 6.73
N ASN A 30 -4.45 -14.86 6.40
CA ASN A 30 -4.29 -13.47 6.80
C ASN A 30 -4.37 -12.56 5.57
N LYS A 31 -4.61 -11.26 5.78
CA LYS A 31 -4.80 -10.30 4.69
C LYS A 31 -3.99 -9.03 4.92
N LEU A 32 -3.50 -8.43 3.85
CA LEU A 32 -3.08 -7.03 3.80
C LEU A 32 -4.10 -6.27 2.98
N LEU A 33 -4.69 -5.23 3.58
CA LEU A 33 -5.44 -4.23 2.85
C LEU A 33 -4.53 -3.03 2.58
N VAL A 34 -4.53 -2.54 1.35
CA VAL A 34 -3.94 -1.26 0.96
C VAL A 34 -5.02 -0.48 0.23
N SER A 35 -5.49 0.59 0.83
CA SER A 35 -6.77 1.21 0.52
C SER A 35 -6.66 2.72 0.37
N GLY A 36 -7.70 3.32 -0.23
CA GLY A 36 -7.76 4.77 -0.44
C GLY A 36 -6.73 5.28 -1.44
N ILE A 37 -6.38 4.48 -2.45
CA ILE A 37 -5.39 4.83 -3.46
C ILE A 37 -6.12 5.17 -4.76
N ASN A 38 -5.70 6.25 -5.43
CA ASN A 38 -6.07 6.47 -6.83
C ASN A 38 -5.02 5.83 -7.74
N LEU A 39 -5.31 4.67 -8.33
CA LEU A 39 -4.33 3.96 -9.15
C LEU A 39 -3.95 4.71 -10.43
N LYS A 40 -4.81 5.62 -10.90
CA LYS A 40 -4.55 6.43 -12.09
C LYS A 40 -3.48 7.50 -11.87
N ASP A 41 -3.28 7.91 -10.62
CA ASP A 41 -2.31 8.94 -10.23
C ASP A 41 -0.92 8.35 -9.94
N LEU A 42 -0.79 7.01 -9.94
CA LEU A 42 0.50 6.37 -9.73
C LEU A 42 1.49 6.73 -10.86
N PRO A 43 2.77 6.95 -10.53
CA PRO A 43 3.78 7.24 -11.53
C PRO A 43 3.97 6.03 -12.46
N LYS A 44 4.21 6.29 -13.74
CA LYS A 44 4.50 5.25 -14.75
C LYS A 44 6.01 5.05 -14.84
N LEU A 45 6.50 3.91 -14.37
CA LEU A 45 7.92 3.68 -14.17
C LEU A 45 8.37 2.30 -14.68
N PRO A 46 9.60 2.18 -15.19
CA PRO A 46 10.25 0.88 -15.33
C PRO A 46 10.46 0.24 -13.96
N VAL A 47 10.42 -1.09 -13.86
CA VAL A 47 10.61 -1.84 -12.60
C VAL A 47 11.85 -1.42 -11.81
N GLY A 48 13.00 -1.20 -12.49
CA GLY A 48 14.24 -0.77 -11.84
C GLY A 48 14.21 0.65 -11.26
N LYS A 49 13.14 1.40 -11.50
CA LYS A 49 12.87 2.75 -10.98
C LYS A 49 11.75 2.75 -9.94
N TYR A 50 11.43 1.60 -9.34
CA TYR A 50 10.46 1.53 -8.25
C TYR A 50 10.72 2.52 -7.09
N PRO A 51 11.95 2.96 -6.76
CA PRO A 51 12.20 4.01 -5.77
C PRO A 51 11.53 5.35 -6.05
N ASP A 52 11.18 5.63 -7.30
CA ASP A 52 10.52 6.87 -7.70
C ASP A 52 8.97 6.74 -7.64
N GLY A 53 8.46 5.62 -7.08
CA GLY A 53 7.04 5.31 -6.93
C GLY A 53 6.32 6.05 -5.80
N LEU A 54 5.07 5.65 -5.54
CA LEU A 54 4.34 6.05 -4.34
C LEU A 54 4.80 5.21 -3.15
N TYR A 55 5.29 5.86 -2.08
CA TYR A 55 5.88 5.24 -0.90
C TYR A 55 5.06 5.53 0.36
N MET A 56 4.37 4.51 0.88
CA MET A 56 3.43 4.68 1.99
C MET A 56 3.71 3.68 3.13
N PRO A 57 3.69 4.11 4.39
CA PRO A 57 3.80 3.20 5.54
C PRO A 57 2.57 2.29 5.70
N ILE A 58 2.74 1.22 6.49
CA ILE A 58 1.61 0.48 7.06
C ILE A 58 1.00 1.31 8.19
N GLY A 59 -0.31 1.56 8.13
CA GLY A 59 -1.03 2.32 9.15
C GLY A 59 -2.28 3.03 8.64
N ILE A 60 -2.92 3.76 9.55
CA ILE A 60 -4.09 4.61 9.30
C ILE A 60 -3.69 6.04 9.66
N GLY A 61 -4.01 7.01 8.78
CA GLY A 61 -3.69 8.42 9.04
C GLY A 61 -2.18 8.68 9.16
N VAL A 62 -1.38 8.00 8.33
CA VAL A 62 0.09 8.11 8.31
C VAL A 62 0.55 8.98 7.14
N PRO A 63 1.55 9.86 7.32
CA PRO A 63 2.16 10.56 6.21
C PRO A 63 2.97 9.59 5.33
N PRO A 64 3.23 9.94 4.05
CA PRO A 64 4.18 9.22 3.22
C PRO A 64 5.58 9.15 3.87
N PHE A 65 6.42 8.20 3.44
CA PHE A 65 7.78 8.06 3.98
C PHE A 65 8.67 9.30 3.77
N SER A 66 8.35 10.14 2.80
CA SER A 66 9.06 11.38 2.53
C SER A 66 8.07 12.45 2.10
N GLN A 67 8.08 13.56 2.82
CA GLN A 67 7.21 14.71 2.58
C GLN A 67 7.89 15.96 3.15
N SER A 68 7.75 17.10 2.47
CA SER A 68 8.15 18.40 3.03
C SER A 68 7.15 18.87 4.10
N TYR A 69 7.58 19.80 4.96
CA TYR A 69 6.71 20.35 5.99
C TYR A 69 5.49 21.06 5.39
N GLU A 70 5.69 21.82 4.32
CA GLU A 70 4.63 22.55 3.61
C GLU A 70 3.60 21.59 2.99
N GLN A 71 4.07 20.45 2.45
CA GLN A 71 3.19 19.40 1.96
C GLN A 71 2.42 18.73 3.08
N LEU A 72 3.01 18.53 4.26
CA LEU A 72 2.35 17.97 5.43
C LEU A 72 1.24 18.89 5.96
N GLU A 73 1.51 20.20 6.05
CA GLU A 73 0.52 21.19 6.44
C GLU A 73 -0.66 21.24 5.45
N SER A 74 -0.37 21.10 4.15
CA SER A 74 -1.38 21.14 3.09
C SER A 74 -2.15 19.82 2.93
N ASN A 75 -1.55 18.68 3.30
CA ASN A 75 -2.11 17.34 3.15
C ASN A 75 -1.98 16.58 4.48
N HIS A 76 -2.76 17.02 5.47
CA HIS A 76 -2.66 16.45 6.80
C HIS A 76 -3.09 14.96 6.78
N PRO A 77 -2.35 14.05 7.43
CA PRO A 77 -2.61 12.62 7.32
C PRO A 77 -3.99 12.17 7.81
N ASP A 78 -4.61 12.91 8.72
CA ASP A 78 -5.97 12.62 9.23
C ASP A 78 -7.08 12.82 8.19
N GLN A 79 -6.80 13.56 7.12
CA GLN A 79 -7.71 13.77 5.98
C GLN A 79 -7.43 12.79 4.84
N SER A 80 -6.34 12.03 4.92
CA SER A 80 -5.99 11.07 3.89
C SER A 80 -6.95 9.88 3.92
N PRO A 81 -7.54 9.47 2.78
CA PRO A 81 -8.30 8.23 2.70
C PRO A 81 -7.40 6.99 2.75
N TYR A 82 -6.07 7.18 2.63
CA TYR A 82 -5.14 6.07 2.60
C TYR A 82 -5.08 5.36 3.95
N PHE A 83 -5.18 4.04 3.90
CA PHE A 83 -4.71 3.19 4.98
C PHE A 83 -4.13 1.89 4.43
N SER A 84 -3.28 1.26 5.24
CA SER A 84 -2.94 -0.14 5.02
C SER A 84 -2.77 -0.88 6.32
N VAL A 85 -3.36 -2.06 6.41
CA VAL A 85 -3.41 -2.86 7.65
C VAL A 85 -3.31 -4.34 7.34
N PHE A 86 -2.61 -5.07 8.23
CA PHE A 86 -2.66 -6.52 8.26
C PHE A 86 -3.78 -6.98 9.17
N LEU A 87 -4.57 -7.93 8.69
CA LEU A 87 -5.70 -8.52 9.40
C LEU A 87 -5.52 -10.04 9.48
N ASP A 88 -5.88 -10.61 10.60
CA ASP A 88 -5.96 -12.07 10.76
C ASP A 88 -7.29 -12.64 10.24
N SER A 89 -7.49 -13.95 10.40
CA SER A 89 -8.70 -14.63 9.92
C SER A 89 -9.99 -14.17 10.60
N GLU A 90 -9.89 -13.57 11.79
CA GLU A 90 -11.00 -12.98 12.54
C GLU A 90 -11.19 -11.48 12.25
N GLY A 91 -10.36 -10.91 11.36
CA GLY A 91 -10.38 -9.48 11.04
C GLY A 91 -9.74 -8.60 12.11
N ARG A 92 -8.94 -9.17 13.02
CA ARG A 92 -8.21 -8.43 14.05
C ARG A 92 -6.93 -7.88 13.47
N TRP A 93 -6.53 -6.68 13.91
CA TRP A 93 -5.32 -6.04 13.44
C TRP A 93 -4.07 -6.77 13.94
N ILE A 94 -3.22 -7.18 13.00
CA ILE A 94 -1.87 -7.69 13.25
C ILE A 94 -0.86 -6.52 13.30
N ASP A 95 -0.07 -6.45 14.37
CA ASP A 95 1.06 -5.52 14.48
C ASP A 95 2.11 -5.81 13.39
N HIS A 96 2.24 -4.86 12.45
CA HIS A 96 3.12 -4.98 11.29
C HIS A 96 4.61 -4.99 11.65
N ASN A 97 5.00 -4.45 12.82
CA ASN A 97 6.38 -4.52 13.30
C ASN A 97 6.80 -5.97 13.55
N ARG A 98 5.87 -6.82 13.99
CA ARG A 98 6.13 -8.26 14.19
C ARG A 98 6.33 -9.01 12.88
N LEU A 99 5.81 -8.46 11.77
CA LEU A 99 6.00 -8.99 10.42
C LEU A 99 7.25 -8.41 9.74
N ALA A 100 7.90 -7.41 10.36
CA ALA A 100 8.98 -6.63 9.77
C ALA A 100 8.63 -6.01 8.40
N VAL A 101 7.35 -5.67 8.19
CA VAL A 101 6.86 -4.96 7.00
C VAL A 101 6.56 -3.52 7.39
N ALA A 102 7.30 -2.56 6.84
CA ALA A 102 7.18 -1.16 7.19
C ALA A 102 6.21 -0.40 6.29
N GLY A 103 6.07 -0.82 5.03
CA GLY A 103 5.21 -0.12 4.07
C GLY A 103 5.22 -0.74 2.69
N VAL A 104 4.60 -0.02 1.77
CA VAL A 104 4.46 -0.39 0.37
C VAL A 104 5.11 0.65 -0.53
N ALA A 105 5.65 0.18 -1.66
CA ALA A 105 5.91 1.03 -2.82
C ALA A 105 4.99 0.61 -3.97
N MET A 106 4.48 1.58 -4.73
CA MET A 106 3.59 1.30 -5.85
C MET A 106 3.90 2.18 -7.07
N HIS A 107 3.79 1.61 -8.27
CA HIS A 107 3.84 2.35 -9.53
C HIS A 107 3.09 1.60 -10.64
N LEU A 108 2.68 2.31 -11.69
CA LEU A 108 2.22 1.70 -12.94
C LEU A 108 3.42 1.26 -13.78
N ASP A 109 3.30 0.17 -14.52
CA ASP A 109 4.33 -0.26 -15.47
C ASP A 109 4.46 0.76 -16.62
N ALA A 110 5.70 1.09 -16.99
CA ALA A 110 5.98 2.06 -18.04
C ALA A 110 5.50 1.63 -19.44
N LYS A 111 5.34 0.34 -19.71
CA LYS A 111 4.96 -0.23 -21.01
C LYS A 111 3.59 -0.89 -21.01
N LYS A 112 3.08 -1.30 -19.85
CA LYS A 112 1.78 -1.94 -19.66
C LYS A 112 0.91 -1.07 -18.74
N PRO A 113 0.13 -0.14 -19.29
CA PRO A 113 -0.60 0.84 -18.48
C PRO A 113 -1.63 0.21 -17.53
N ASP A 114 -2.07 -1.02 -17.78
CA ASP A 114 -3.03 -1.76 -16.94
C ASP A 114 -2.32 -2.69 -15.92
N LEU A 115 -1.03 -2.47 -15.65
CA LEU A 115 -0.24 -3.26 -14.70
C LEU A 115 0.27 -2.36 -13.56
N VAL A 116 -0.14 -2.67 -12.34
CA VAL A 116 0.39 -2.08 -11.11
C VAL A 116 1.46 -2.99 -10.52
N HIS A 117 2.57 -2.39 -10.14
CA HIS A 117 3.61 -3.02 -9.34
C HIS A 117 3.43 -2.59 -7.88
N LEU A 118 3.36 -3.57 -6.98
CA LEU A 118 3.31 -3.34 -5.53
C LEU A 118 4.48 -4.08 -4.88
N TYR A 119 5.24 -3.38 -4.06
CA TYR A 119 6.38 -3.92 -3.33
C TYR A 119 6.14 -3.83 -1.84
N LEU A 120 6.43 -4.90 -1.10
CA LEU A 120 6.49 -4.87 0.36
C LEU A 120 7.91 -4.54 0.80
N LEU A 121 8.05 -3.55 1.67
CA LEU A 121 9.33 -3.03 2.13
C LEU A 121 9.54 -3.33 3.60
N SER A 122 10.77 -3.68 3.96
CA SER A 122 11.23 -3.74 5.34
C SER A 122 12.28 -2.65 5.54
N TYR A 123 11.95 -1.60 6.29
CA TYR A 123 12.91 -0.56 6.61
C TYR A 123 13.98 -1.09 7.58
N GLU A 124 13.56 -1.81 8.62
CA GLU A 124 14.44 -2.42 9.63
C GLU A 124 15.53 -3.30 9.01
N ARG A 125 15.23 -3.94 7.87
CA ARG A 125 16.15 -4.81 7.13
C ARG A 125 16.72 -4.16 5.88
N SER A 126 16.33 -2.92 5.57
CA SER A 126 16.67 -2.21 4.33
C SER A 126 16.50 -3.07 3.08
N THR A 127 15.40 -3.83 3.00
CA THR A 127 15.18 -4.81 1.92
C THR A 127 13.76 -4.75 1.35
N LEU A 128 13.67 -5.09 0.08
CA LEU A 128 12.44 -5.52 -0.57
C LEU A 128 12.12 -6.94 -0.09
N ILE A 129 10.89 -7.15 0.38
CA ILE A 129 10.40 -8.45 0.88
C ILE A 129 9.74 -9.22 -0.26
N ALA A 130 8.88 -8.54 -1.00
CA ALA A 130 8.08 -9.14 -2.07
C ALA A 130 7.75 -8.11 -3.15
N HIS A 131 7.53 -8.61 -4.36
CA HIS A 131 7.05 -7.84 -5.51
C HIS A 131 5.84 -8.55 -6.12
N PHE A 132 4.73 -7.85 -6.20
CA PHE A 132 3.48 -8.29 -6.81
C PHE A 132 3.18 -7.48 -8.07
N GLN A 133 2.60 -8.17 -9.04
CA GLN A 133 2.09 -7.60 -10.28
C GLN A 133 0.57 -7.79 -10.29
N ILE A 134 -0.17 -6.69 -10.38
CA ILE A 134 -1.63 -6.67 -10.33
C ILE A 134 -2.14 -6.09 -11.65
N ASN A 135 -2.93 -6.88 -12.39
CA ASN A 135 -3.63 -6.36 -13.56
C ASN A 135 -4.87 -5.58 -13.10
N LEU A 136 -5.08 -4.42 -13.71
CA LEU A 136 -6.25 -3.55 -13.49
C LEU A 136 -7.48 -4.03 -14.26
#